data_AF-K0F1Y8-F1
#
_entry.id   AF-K0F1Y8-F1
#
_cell.length_a   1.000
_cell.length_b   1.000
_cell.length_c   1.000
_cell.angle_alpha   90.00
_cell.angle_beta   90.00
_cell.angle_gamma   90.00
#
_symmetry.space_group_name_H-M   'P 1'
#
loop_
_entity.id
_entity.type
_entity.pdbx_description
1 polymer ?
#
loop_
_entity_poly.entity_id
_entity_poly.type
_entity_poly.pdbx_seq_one_letter_code
_entity_poly.pdbx_strand_id
1 'polypeptide(L)'
;MGDSVSVDPELLRGAAARLDTLYDNAGTTLRDTDQAIADSREGWKDTAATAFTRFNTYLDGRRTLLQQHVAELSESLNTTAGTLHAQDQSRAAETGRLQSSLDL
;
A
#
# COMPACT_ATOMS: atom_id res chain seq x y z
N MET A 1 -20.01 -13.68 -22.34
CA MET A 1 -20.15 -12.31 -21.84
C MET A 1 -19.11 -12.14 -20.75
N GLY A 2 -18.08 -11.34 -20.98
CA GLY A 2 -17.11 -11.03 -19.94
C GLY A 2 -17.82 -10.22 -18.88
N ASP A 3 -17.80 -10.71 -17.64
CA ASP A 3 -18.38 -10.01 -16.51
C ASP A 3 -17.69 -8.65 -16.40
N SER A 4 -18.43 -7.57 -16.64
CA SER A 4 -17.88 -6.23 -16.58
C SER A 4 -17.61 -5.92 -15.12
N VAL A 5 -16.37 -6.08 -14.70
CA VAL A 5 -15.93 -5.65 -13.37
C VAL A 5 -15.96 -4.13 -13.36
N SER A 6 -17.04 -3.56 -12.81
CA SER A 6 -17.08 -2.14 -12.46
C SER A 6 -16.23 -1.95 -11.22
N VAL A 7 -15.07 -1.31 -11.39
CA VAL A 7 -14.18 -0.95 -10.29
C VAL A 7 -14.47 0.50 -9.93
N ASP A 8 -15.03 0.73 -8.74
CA ASP A 8 -15.27 2.08 -8.22
C ASP A 8 -13.93 2.74 -7.83
N PRO A 9 -13.56 3.88 -8.44
CA PRO A 9 -12.37 4.63 -8.07
C PRO A 9 -12.29 4.97 -6.57
N GLU A 10 -13.42 5.25 -5.91
CA GLU A 10 -13.44 5.55 -4.48
C GLU A 10 -13.12 4.32 -3.62
N LEU A 11 -13.55 3.13 -4.04
CA LEU A 11 -13.17 1.88 -3.37
C LEU A 11 -11.67 1.62 -3.49
N LEU A 12 -11.06 1.91 -4.64
CA LEU A 12 -9.62 1.77 -4.83
C LEU A 12 -8.83 2.73 -3.93
N ARG A 13 -9.22 4.01 -3.87
CA ARG A 13 -8.59 4.99 -2.95
C ARG A 13 -8.78 4.59 -1.49
N GLY A 14 -9.97 4.10 -1.14
CA GLY A 14 -10.24 3.57 0.20
C GLY A 14 -9.39 2.36 0.55
N ALA A 15 -9.12 1.47 -0.42
CA ALA A 15 -8.21 0.34 -0.23
C ALA A 15 -6.76 0.80 -0.04
N ALA A 16 -6.29 1.77 -0.84
CA ALA A 16 -4.97 2.37 -0.70
C ALA A 16 -4.77 2.97 0.72
N ALA A 17 -5.71 3.79 1.17
CA ALA A 17 -5.66 4.40 2.52
C ALA A 17 -5.66 3.36 3.66
N ARG A 18 -6.37 2.23 3.48
CA ARG A 18 -6.37 1.12 4.44
C ARG A 18 -5.02 0.42 4.51
N LEU A 19 -4.34 0.24 3.37
CA LEU A 19 -3.00 -0.35 3.32
C LEU A 19 -1.99 0.53 4.06
N ASP A 20 -2.03 1.84 3.81
CA ASP A 20 -1.14 2.80 4.48
C ASP A 20 -1.39 2.80 6.00
N THR A 21 -2.65 2.84 6.42
CA THR A 21 -3.04 2.78 7.84
C THR A 21 -2.59 1.46 8.50
N LEU A 22 -2.74 0.33 7.81
CA LEU A 22 -2.32 -0.98 8.31
C LEU A 22 -0.81 -1.02 8.51
N TYR A 23 -0.04 -0.46 7.58
CA TYR A 23 1.41 -0.37 7.68
C TYR A 23 1.85 0.47 8.89
N ASP A 24 1.25 1.65 9.08
CA ASP A 24 1.56 2.53 10.22
C ASP A 24 1.23 1.90 11.57
N ASN A 25 0.09 1.20 11.65
CA ASN A 25 -0.32 0.47 12.84
C ASN A 25 0.62 -0.70 13.15
N ALA A 26 1.01 -1.46 12.12
CA ALA A 26 1.97 -2.55 12.27
C ALA A 26 3.34 -2.02 12.72
N GLY A 27 3.82 -0.92 12.13
CA GLY A 27 5.04 -0.24 12.52
C GLY A 27 5.00 0.20 13.99
N THR A 28 3.89 0.81 14.41
CA THR A 28 3.69 1.23 15.81
C THR A 28 3.67 0.03 16.76
N THR A 29 2.95 -1.03 16.42
CA THR A 29 2.88 -2.25 17.23
C THR A 29 4.24 -2.94 17.37
N LEU A 30 5.07 -2.87 16.32
CA LEU A 30 6.40 -3.47 16.33
C LEU A 30 7.44 -2.65 17.13
N ARG A 31 7.21 -1.37 17.42
CA ARG A 31 8.16 -0.52 18.16
C ARG A 31 8.52 -1.11 19.53
N ASP A 32 7.52 -1.62 20.27
CA ASP A 32 7.75 -2.22 21.58
C ASP A 32 8.61 -3.49 21.47
N THR A 33 8.40 -4.27 20.40
CA THR A 33 9.22 -5.46 20.11
C THR A 33 10.64 -5.07 19.70
N ASP A 34 10.80 -4.03 18.89
CA ASP A 34 12.10 -3.52 18.48
C ASP A 34 12.90 -2.97 19.66
N GLN A 35 12.23 -2.28 20.58
CA GLN A 35 12.83 -1.82 21.82
C GLN A 35 13.29 -3.00 22.68
N ALA A 36 12.43 -4.02 22.89
CA ALA A 36 12.79 -5.21 23.65
C ALA A 36 13.96 -5.98 23.03
N ILE A 37 14.02 -6.07 21.70
CA ILE A 37 15.15 -6.63 20.96
C ILE A 37 16.41 -5.80 21.25
N ALA A 38 16.35 -4.47 21.08
CA ALA A 38 17.49 -3.58 21.32
C ALA A 38 18.03 -3.69 22.76
N ASP A 39 17.13 -3.72 23.75
CA ASP A 39 17.47 -3.85 25.16
C ASP A 39 18.12 -5.21 25.48
N SER A 40 17.75 -6.28 24.75
CA SER A 40 18.34 -7.60 24.93
C SER A 40 19.78 -7.71 24.42
N ARG A 41 20.26 -6.74 23.61
CA ARG A 41 21.52 -6.82 22.86
C ARG A 41 22.72 -7.17 23.73
N GLU A 42 22.81 -6.58 24.93
CA GLU A 42 23.97 -6.78 25.81
C GLU A 42 24.01 -8.19 26.43
N GLY A 43 22.89 -8.89 26.48
CA GLY A 43 22.78 -10.26 27.00
C GLY A 43 23.37 -11.32 26.07
N TRP A 44 23.49 -11.03 24.77
CA TRP A 44 24.04 -11.95 23.78
C TRP A 44 25.57 -11.88 23.76
N LYS A 45 26.24 -13.02 23.91
CA LYS A 45 27.72 -13.13 23.93
C LYS A 45 28.24 -14.03 22.81
N ASP A 46 29.52 -13.86 22.49
CA ASP A 46 30.27 -14.68 21.54
C ASP A 46 29.57 -14.90 20.19
N THR A 47 29.42 -16.16 19.78
CA THR A 47 28.75 -16.55 18.54
C THR A 47 27.28 -16.14 18.52
N ALA A 48 26.63 -16.08 19.69
CA ALA A 48 25.24 -15.67 19.81
C ALA A 48 25.06 -14.17 19.51
N ALA A 49 26.02 -13.31 19.88
CA ALA A 49 26.00 -11.88 19.53
C ALA A 49 26.05 -11.65 18.01
N THR A 50 26.85 -12.47 17.30
CA THR A 50 26.93 -12.42 15.84
C THR A 50 25.63 -12.90 15.20
N ALA A 51 25.05 -14.00 15.69
CA ALA A 51 23.78 -14.52 15.22
C ALA A 51 22.63 -13.51 15.45
N PHE A 52 22.59 -12.89 16.63
CA PHE A 52 21.64 -11.83 16.98
C PHE A 52 21.74 -10.64 16.03
N THR A 53 22.96 -10.18 15.72
CA THR A 53 23.17 -9.08 14.75
C THR A 53 22.63 -9.44 13.36
N ARG A 54 22.92 -10.64 12.86
CA ARG A 54 22.40 -11.12 11.57
C ARG A 54 20.88 -11.20 11.55
N PHE A 55 20.29 -11.67 12.64
CA PHE A 55 18.84 -11.75 12.78
C PHE A 55 18.19 -10.36 12.73
N ASN A 56 18.74 -9.38 13.44
CA ASN A 56 18.23 -8.00 13.40
C ASN A 56 18.34 -7.38 12.00
N THR A 57 19.47 -7.56 11.31
CA THR A 57 19.63 -7.10 9.92
C THR A 57 18.62 -7.76 8.99
N TYR A 58 18.35 -9.06 9.17
CA TYR A 58 17.32 -9.76 8.40
C TYR A 58 15.92 -9.19 8.66
N LEU A 59 15.54 -8.97 9.92
CA LEU A 59 14.25 -8.37 10.26
C LEU A 59 14.09 -6.97 9.66
N ASP A 60 15.10 -6.13 9.79
CA ASP A 60 15.13 -4.77 9.24
C ASP A 60 14.96 -4.76 7.70
N GLY A 61 15.70 -5.62 7.00
CA GLY A 61 15.55 -5.79 5.56
C GLY A 61 14.16 -6.28 5.15
N ARG A 62 13.56 -7.20 5.91
CA ARG A 62 12.19 -7.68 5.66
C ARG A 62 11.15 -6.58 5.86
N ARG A 63 11.33 -5.70 6.86
CA ARG A 63 10.43 -4.55 7.09
C ARG A 63 10.55 -3.51 5.99
N THR A 64 11.77 -3.19 5.58
CA THR A 64 12.03 -2.28 4.47
C THR A 64 11.36 -2.76 3.18
N LEU A 65 11.50 -4.05 2.84
CA LEU A 65 10.83 -4.64 1.68
C LEU A 65 9.31 -4.60 1.79
N LEU A 66 8.76 -4.87 2.98
CA LEU A 66 7.32 -4.80 3.21
C LEU A 66 6.80 -3.37 3.03
N GLN A 67 7.52 -2.36 3.53
CA GLN A 67 7.19 -0.95 3.34
C GLN A 67 7.11 -0.58 1.87
N GLN A 68 8.14 -0.98 1.11
CA GLN A 68 8.22 -0.71 -0.33
C GLN A 68 7.05 -1.34 -1.07
N HIS A 69 6.77 -2.62 -0.85
CA HIS A 69 5.65 -3.30 -1.51
C HIS A 69 4.28 -2.70 -1.16
N VAL A 70 4.07 -2.28 0.09
CA VAL A 70 2.81 -1.65 0.50
C VAL A 70 2.66 -0.27 -0.17
N ALA A 71 3.73 0.52 -0.20
CA ALA A 71 3.72 1.82 -0.86
C ALA A 71 3.47 1.69 -2.37
N GLU A 72 4.16 0.75 -3.04
CA GLU A 72 3.96 0.45 -4.47
C GLU A 72 2.52 0.01 -4.77
N LEU A 73 1.93 -0.83 -3.91
CA LEU A 73 0.54 -1.27 -4.06
C LEU A 73 -0.45 -0.12 -3.85
N SER A 74 -0.25 0.70 -2.81
CA SER A 74 -1.06 1.89 -2.53
C SER A 74 -1.02 2.87 -3.70
N GLU A 75 0.18 3.13 -4.25
CA GLU A 75 0.39 3.98 -5.42
C GLU A 75 -0.30 3.41 -6.67
N SER A 76 -0.20 2.10 -6.90
CA SER A 76 -0.85 1.42 -8.02
C SER A 76 -2.38 1.53 -7.96
N LEU A 77 -2.96 1.37 -6.77
CA LEU A 77 -4.40 1.55 -6.54
C LEU A 77 -4.83 2.99 -6.80
N ASN A 78 -4.09 3.98 -6.30
CA ASN A 78 -4.36 5.40 -6.53
C ASN A 78 -4.24 5.77 -8.01
N THR A 79 -3.22 5.26 -8.70
CA THR A 79 -3.02 5.48 -10.15
C THR A 79 -4.16 4.88 -10.97
N THR A 80 -4.58 3.67 -10.62
CA THR A 80 -5.70 3.00 -11.27
C THR A 80 -7.00 3.77 -11.04
N ALA A 81 -7.25 4.23 -9.81
CA ALA A 81 -8.41 5.06 -9.48
C ALA A 81 -8.42 6.38 -10.28
N GLY A 82 -7.28 7.05 -10.38
CA GLY A 82 -7.14 8.27 -11.18
C GLY A 82 -7.42 8.03 -12.67
N THR A 83 -6.91 6.93 -13.22
CA THR A 83 -7.12 6.54 -14.61
C THR A 83 -8.60 6.25 -14.90
N LEU A 84 -9.26 5.45 -14.05
CA LEU A 84 -10.68 5.14 -14.18
C LEU A 84 -11.54 6.40 -14.08
N HIS A 85 -11.26 7.26 -13.10
CA HIS A 85 -11.98 8.52 -12.94
C HIS A 85 -11.86 9.43 -14.17
N ALA A 86 -10.66 9.53 -14.76
CA ALA A 86 -10.45 10.30 -15.98
C ALA A 86 -11.19 9.70 -17.19
N GLN A 87 -11.23 8.38 -17.30
CA GLN A 87 -12.00 7.68 -18.34
C GLN A 87 -13.50 7.91 -18.19
N ASP A 88 -14.02 7.87 -16.97
CA ASP A 88 -15.44 8.13 -16.69
C ASP A 88 -15.83 9.56 -17.05
N GLN A 89 -15.00 10.55 -16.67
CA GLN A 89 -15.20 11.95 -17.06
C GLN A 89 -15.19 12.14 -18.58
N SER A 90 -14.25 11.51 -19.29
CA SER A 90 -14.17 11.57 -20.74
C SER A 90 -15.41 10.96 -21.41
N ARG A 91 -15.88 9.80 -20.93
CA ARG A 91 -17.08 9.13 -21.45
C ARG A 91 -18.36 9.92 -21.16
N ALA A 92 -18.46 10.53 -19.99
CA ALA A 92 -19.58 11.40 -19.64
C ALA A 92 -19.64 12.63 -20.55
N ALA A 93 -18.49 13.26 -20.82
CA ALA A 93 -18.40 14.39 -21.74
C ALA A 93 -18.75 14.01 -23.19
N GLU A 94 -18.28 12.86 -23.67
CA GLU A 94 -18.62 12.34 -25.00
C GLU A 94 -20.13 12.05 -25.11
N THR A 95 -20.70 11.39 -24.10
CA THR A 95 -22.13 11.11 -24.03
C THR A 95 -22.97 12.39 -24.03
N GLY A 96 -22.59 13.39 -23.24
CA GLY A 96 -23.26 14.70 -23.20
C GLY A 96 -23.22 15.44 -24.54
N ARG A 97 -22.09 15.36 -25.25
CA ARG A 97 -21.96 15.91 -26.61
C ARG A 97 -22.87 15.21 -27.62
N LEU A 98 -22.95 13.88 -27.57
CA LEU A 98 -23.83 13.10 -28.44
C LEU A 98 -25.30 13.41 -28.17
N GLN A 99 -25.70 13.51 -26.89
CA GLN A 99 -27.07 13.92 -26.51
C GLN A 99 -27.39 15.33 -27.03
N SER A 100 -26.50 16.29 -26.82
CA SER A 100 -26.68 17.66 -27.33
C SER A 100 -26.76 17.71 -28.86
N SER A 101 -26.09 16.80 -29.57
CA SER A 101 -26.18 16.70 -31.03
C SER A 101 -27.45 16.05 -31.55
N LEU A 102 -28.15 15.28 -30.71
CA LEU A 102 -29.44 14.65 -31.05
C LEU A 102 -30.63 15.57 -30.75
N ASP A 103 -30.46 16.54 -29.85
CA ASP A 103 -31.48 17.55 -29.51
C ASP A 103 -31.52 18.74 -30.50
N LEU A 104 -30.61 18.79 -31.49
CA LEU A 104 -30.54 19.78 -32.58
C LEU A 104 -31.00 19.17 -33.91
#